data_AF-A0A9D5UN13-F1
#
_entry.id   AF-A0A9D5UN13-F1
#
_cell.length_a   1.000
_cell.length_b   1.000
_cell.length_c   1.000
_cell.angle_alpha   90.00
_cell.angle_beta   90.00
_cell.angle_gamma   90.00
#
_symmetry.space_group_name_H-M   'P 1'
#
loop_
_entity.id
_entity.type
_entity.pdbx_description
1 polymer ?
#
loop_
_entity_poly.entity_id
_entity_poly.type
_entity_poly.pdbx_seq_one_letter_code
_entity_poly.pdbx_strand_id
1 'polypeptide(L)'
;METLYYTAAGIFLYFISDWVLTRLERARGARFAHRNVIFFVIILGLSMVSFQLIQTYFFPPPIEETVQAVSPVVEVPADVKPPGAQ
;
A
#
# COMPACT_ATOMS: atom_id res chain seq x y z
N MET A 1 12.96 16.45 -2.32
CA MET A 1 11.64 16.67 -2.97
C MET A 1 10.56 15.71 -2.46
N GLU A 2 10.91 14.51 -1.97
CA GLU A 2 9.92 13.51 -1.50
C GLU A 2 9.16 13.92 -0.23
N THR A 3 9.85 14.46 0.79
CA THR A 3 9.22 14.93 2.04
C THR A 3 8.15 16.00 1.81
N LEU A 4 8.31 16.81 0.74
CA LEU A 4 7.36 17.87 0.41
C LEU A 4 6.00 17.30 0.01
N TYR A 5 5.97 16.15 -0.68
CA TYR A 5 4.74 15.47 -1.06
C TYR A 5 4.02 14.89 0.15
N TYR A 6 4.74 14.25 1.07
CA TYR A 6 4.13 13.72 2.30
C TYR A 6 3.58 14.83 3.19
N THR A 7 4.28 15.95 3.32
CA THR A 7 3.79 17.12 4.05
C THR A 7 2.59 17.74 3.36
N ALA A 8 2.62 17.89 2.03
CA ALA A 8 1.49 18.41 1.26
C ALA A 8 0.26 17.50 1.38
N ALA A 9 0.44 16.17 1.36
CA ALA A 9 -0.64 15.22 1.59
C ALA A 9 -1.22 15.36 3.00
N GLY A 10 -0.39 15.56 4.02
CA GLY A 10 -0.83 15.85 5.39
C GLY A 10 -1.67 17.12 5.49
N ILE A 11 -1.22 18.21 4.86
CA ILE A 11 -1.98 19.48 4.79
C ILE A 11 -3.32 19.25 4.07
N PHE A 12 -3.30 18.53 2.94
CA PHE A 12 -4.50 18.25 2.17
C PHE A 12 -5.51 17.43 2.99
N LEU A 13 -5.05 16.39 3.69
CA LEU A 13 -5.88 15.61 4.60
C LEU A 13 -6.47 16.45 5.73
N TYR A 14 -5.69 17.39 6.27
CA TYR A 14 -6.16 18.31 7.30
C TYR A 14 -7.33 19.16 6.80
N PHE A 15 -7.20 19.76 5.61
CA PHE A 15 -8.27 20.55 4.99
C PHE A 15 -9.53 19.72 4.71
N ILE A 16 -9.38 18.50 4.16
CA ILE A 16 -10.52 17.62 3.93
C ILE A 16 -11.18 17.24 5.25
N SER A 17 -10.40 16.92 6.28
CA SER A 17 -10.93 16.53 7.58
C SER A 17 -11.73 17.67 8.24
N ASP A 18 -11.24 18.90 8.14
CA ASP A 18 -11.96 20.08 8.66
C ASP A 18 -13.25 20.34 7.86
N TRP A 19 -13.23 20.14 6.54
CA TRP A 19 -14.42 20.24 5.69
C TRP A 19 -15.46 19.18 6.06
N VAL A 20 -15.06 17.91 6.22
CA VAL A 20 -15.94 16.80 6.62
C VAL A 20 -16.54 17.06 7.99
N LEU A 21 -15.71 17.49 8.97
CA LEU A 21 -16.18 17.81 10.31
C LEU A 21 -17.22 18.92 10.29
N THR A 22 -16.95 20.01 9.58
CA THR A 22 -17.87 21.14 9.46
C THR A 22 -19.14 20.75 8.70
N ARG A 23 -19.05 19.81 7.75
CA ARG A 23 -20.21 19.26 7.05
C ARG A 23 -21.07 18.39 7.97
N LEU A 24 -20.44 17.63 8.86
CA LEU A 24 -21.10 16.77 9.84
C LEU A 24 -21.76 17.60 10.94
N GLU A 25 -21.12 18.68 11.40
CA GLU A 25 -21.71 19.67 12.31
C GLU A 25 -22.94 20.35 11.70
N ARG A 26 -22.85 20.74 10.41
CA ARG A 26 -23.99 21.30 9.67
C ARG A 26 -25.13 20.31 9.50
N ALA A 27 -24.83 19.04 9.24
CA ALA A 27 -25.83 17.99 9.14
C ALA A 27 -26.52 17.70 10.49
N ARG A 28 -25.79 17.80 11.60
CA ARG A 28 -26.32 17.61 12.95
C ARG A 28 -27.06 18.84 13.49
N GLY A 29 -26.75 20.03 12.98
CA GLY A 29 -27.31 21.30 13.45
C GLY A 29 -26.79 21.76 14.81
N ALA A 30 -25.78 21.08 15.38
CA ALA A 30 -25.19 21.39 16.66
C ALA A 30 -23.66 21.22 16.61
N ARG A 31 -22.93 22.12 17.26
CA ARG A 31 -21.47 22.02 17.40
C ARG A 31 -21.13 20.84 18.28
N PHE A 32 -20.12 20.06 17.90
CA PHE A 32 -19.71 18.94 18.73
C PHE A 32 -18.98 19.43 19.99
N ALA A 33 -19.37 18.90 21.15
CA ALA A 33 -18.69 19.18 22.41
C ALA A 33 -17.24 18.69 22.43
N HIS A 34 -16.91 17.65 21.65
CA HIS A 34 -15.57 17.05 21.58
C HIS A 34 -15.00 17.16 20.15
N ARG A 35 -15.05 18.38 19.60
CA ARG A 35 -14.62 18.67 18.22
C ARG A 35 -13.21 18.13 17.90
N ASN A 36 -12.26 18.24 18.83
CA ASN A 36 -10.89 17.75 18.64
C ASN A 36 -10.83 16.23 18.51
N VAL A 37 -11.57 15.48 19.33
CA VAL A 37 -11.61 14.02 19.28
C VAL A 37 -12.22 13.56 17.96
N ILE A 38 -13.30 14.21 17.53
CA ILE A 38 -13.97 13.86 16.27
C ILE A 38 -13.11 14.22 15.07
N PHE A 39 -12.46 15.40 15.10
CA PHE A 39 -11.47 15.77 14.09
C PHE A 39 -10.37 14.71 13.97
N PHE A 40 -9.84 14.27 15.12
CA PHE A 40 -8.80 13.24 15.17
C PHE A 40 -9.29 11.91 14.58
N VAL A 41 -10.49 11.46 14.92
CA VAL A 41 -11.06 10.22 14.36
C VAL A 41 -11.28 10.34 12.85
N ILE A 42 -11.75 11.49 12.37
CA ILE A 42 -11.96 11.75 10.94
C ILE A 42 -10.63 11.68 10.19
N ILE A 43 -9.61 12.44 10.61
CA ILE A 43 -8.32 12.48 9.90
C ILE A 43 -7.60 11.13 9.97
N LEU A 44 -7.70 10.42 11.10
CA LEU A 44 -7.15 9.08 11.26
C LEU A 44 -7.83 8.09 10.30
N GLY A 45 -9.17 8.09 10.26
CA GLY A 45 -9.94 7.26 9.34
C GLY A 45 -9.63 7.56 7.88
N LEU A 46 -9.60 8.84 7.48
CA LEU A 46 -9.23 9.25 6.13
C LEU A 46 -7.80 8.85 5.77
N SER A 47 -6.87 8.93 6.72
CA SER A 47 -5.48 8.50 6.55
C SER A 47 -5.41 7.00 6.28
N MET A 48 -6.08 6.18 7.11
CA MET A 48 -6.13 4.73 6.91
C MET A 48 -6.73 4.37 5.55
N VAL A 49 -7.86 4.98 5.18
CA VAL A 49 -8.50 4.75 3.88
C VAL A 49 -7.58 5.17 2.73
N SER A 50 -6.90 6.31 2.83
CA SER A 50 -5.97 6.79 1.82
C SER A 50 -4.81 5.81 1.62
N PHE A 51 -4.19 5.34 2.70
CA PHE A 51 -3.12 4.34 2.61
C PHE A 51 -3.61 3.02 2.06
N GLN A 52 -4.81 2.57 2.45
CA GLN A 52 -5.35 1.31 1.95
C GLN A 52 -5.68 1.39 0.45
N LEU A 53 -6.22 2.52 -0.02
CA LEU A 53 -6.43 2.80 -1.44
C LEU A 53 -5.09 2.75 -2.18
N ILE A 54 -4.05 3.40 -1.66
CA ILE A 54 -2.71 3.37 -2.27
C ILE A 54 -2.21 1.93 -2.37
N GLN A 55 -2.27 1.13 -1.30
CA GLN A 55 -1.81 -0.26 -1.33
C GLN A 55 -2.60 -1.09 -2.36
N THR A 56 -3.93 -0.96 -2.36
CA THR A 56 -4.80 -1.75 -3.23
C THR A 56 -4.61 -1.40 -4.71
N TYR A 57 -4.45 -0.12 -5.05
CA TYR A 57 -4.37 0.33 -6.45
C TYR A 57 -2.95 0.44 -7.00
N PHE A 58 -1.95 0.74 -6.17
CA PHE A 58 -0.55 0.95 -6.62
C PHE A 58 0.37 -0.23 -6.33
N PHE A 59 0.06 -1.09 -5.36
CA PHE A 59 0.80 -2.32 -5.08
C PHE A 59 -0.07 -3.53 -5.42
N PRO A 60 -0.20 -3.90 -6.71
CA PRO A 60 -0.77 -5.19 -7.05
C PRO A 60 0.04 -6.28 -6.32
N PRO A 61 -0.61 -7.33 -5.78
CA PRO A 61 0.12 -8.43 -5.18
C PRO A 61 1.14 -8.92 -6.22
N PRO A 62 2.39 -9.24 -5.81
CA PRO A 62 3.31 -9.94 -6.67
C PRO A 62 2.54 -11.13 -7.23
N ILE A 63 2.35 -11.16 -8.54
CA ILE A 63 1.86 -12.35 -9.21
C ILE A 63 2.80 -13.45 -8.76
N GLU A 64 2.31 -14.36 -7.93
CA GLU A 64 3.06 -15.56 -7.60
C GLU A 64 3.42 -16.16 -8.95
N GLU A 65 4.71 -16.17 -9.28
CA GLU A 65 5.24 -17.00 -10.36
C GLU A 65 4.97 -18.45 -9.98
N THR A 66 3.72 -18.88 -10.16
CA THR A 66 3.24 -20.25 -10.00
C THR A 66 3.56 -21.06 -11.24
N VAL A 67 4.67 -20.76 -11.93
CA VAL A 67 5.14 -21.53 -13.08
C VAL A 67 6.57 -22.00 -12.82
N GLN A 68 6.62 -23.17 -12.19
CA GLN A 68 7.37 -24.29 -12.78
C GLN A 68 8.90 -24.16 -12.79
N ALA A 69 9.51 -24.48 -11.65
CA ALA A 69 10.84 -25.10 -11.63
C ALA A 69 10.78 -26.47 -10.91
N VAL A 70 9.78 -27.28 -11.25
CA VAL A 70 9.91 -28.74 -11.16
C VAL A 70 10.06 -29.23 -12.59
N SER A 71 11.24 -29.79 -12.88
CA SER A 71 11.74 -30.28 -14.17
C SER A 71 10.79 -31.22 -14.91
N PRO A 72 11.03 -31.42 -16.21
CA PRO A 72 11.17 -32.79 -16.68
C PRO A 72 12.46 -33.03 -17.49
N VAL A 73 12.89 -34.28 -17.34
CA VAL A 73 14.05 -35.01 -17.87
C VAL A 73 14.24 -34.92 -19.39
N VAL A 74 15.50 -34.84 -19.86
CA VAL A 74 16.17 -35.51 -21.02
C VAL A 74 17.69 -35.22 -20.86
N GLU A 75 18.48 -36.03 -20.15
CA GLU A 75 19.23 -37.23 -20.62
C GLU A 75 20.25 -36.92 -21.76
N VAL A 76 21.58 -37.06 -21.58
CA VAL A 76 22.45 -38.16 -22.06
C VAL A 76 23.92 -37.62 -22.05
N PRO A 77 25.02 -38.40 -21.87
CA PRO A 77 25.32 -39.56 -21.02
C PRO A 77 26.60 -39.33 -20.15
N ALA A 78 26.89 -40.29 -19.27
CA ALA A 78 28.09 -40.34 -18.44
C ALA A 78 29.35 -40.89 -19.16
N ASP A 79 29.66 -40.41 -20.36
CA ASP A 79 30.83 -40.90 -21.14
C ASP A 79 31.49 -39.74 -21.91
N VAL A 80 32.81 -39.83 -22.15
CA VAL A 80 33.77 -38.79 -22.62
C VAL A 80 34.36 -37.95 -21.48
N LYS A 81 35.57 -38.19 -20.93
CA LYS A 81 36.81 -38.82 -21.44
C LYS A 81 37.74 -39.14 -20.24
N PRO A 82 38.40 -40.31 -20.16
CA PRO A 82 39.58 -40.45 -19.31
C PRO A 82 40.83 -40.05 -20.11
N PRO A 83 41.69 -39.15 -19.59
CA PRO A 83 43.08 -39.13 -20.02
C PRO A 83 44.01 -39.19 -18.81
N GLY A 84 44.00 -40.35 -18.14
CA GLY A 84 45.22 -40.95 -17.60
C GLY A 84 45.68 -42.02 -18.58
N ALA A 85 46.31 -41.59 -19.66
CA ALA A 85 47.02 -42.46 -20.61
C ALA A 85 48.18 -41.65 -21.24
N GLN A 86 49.14 -41.25 -20.41
CA GLN A 86 50.50 -41.80 -20.38
C GLN A 86 51.02 -41.70 -18.95
#